data_AF-A0A7X6VYR3-F1
#
_entry.id   AF-A0A7X6VYR3-F1
#
_cell.length_a   1.000
_cell.length_b   1.000
_cell.length_c   1.000
_cell.angle_alpha   90.00
_cell.angle_beta   90.00
_cell.angle_gamma   90.00
#
_symmetry.space_group_name_H-M   'P 1'
#
loop_
_entity.id
_entity.type
_entity.pdbx_description
1 polymer ?
#
loop_
_entity_poly.entity_id
_entity_poly.type
_entity_poly.pdbx_seq_one_letter_code
_entity_poly.pdbx_strand_id
1 'polypeptide(L)'
;MMAVQTRNPGLRSAAGVALFLCLFSLLDGSPAAAAKAASKKPAATFQLPKVRLVAISTPVAMATVRASKKPVSIGTVSYLIGDYRTSYDVLVTPRRDGGLVWMARQQGKSRVQEQGTIGAAQLKNAAEGHLCIIVEKEGDRPSGVTASGKRFRLFSRFSPSYRAMLVACPKQVPTKPVRTALFIESDNQPLGSDEPKGATGAGTAGSPVAWQLGAKAYRAALDAHKRHKKPVALYFFEKNSKACKQMDSELMTACRVQEVLSPAVKVRIDPSAGAEEKAIAARYGVTSTPALLIIPAGTDKATWVVPEKPGQKFDPSMPCHFHDLLAAALKPKT
;
A
#
# COMPACT_ATOMS: atom_id res chain seq x y z
N MET A 1 -54.57 -23.93 -7.62
CA MET A 1 -55.48 -22.77 -7.52
C MET A 1 -56.37 -22.96 -6.29
N MET A 2 -56.02 -22.34 -5.15
CA MET A 2 -56.96 -22.07 -4.06
C MET A 2 -56.45 -20.80 -3.35
N ALA A 3 -57.27 -19.75 -3.42
CA ALA A 3 -57.02 -18.46 -2.83
C ALA A 3 -57.70 -18.40 -1.46
N VAL A 4 -56.98 -17.98 -0.42
CA VAL A 4 -57.56 -17.63 0.88
C VAL A 4 -57.33 -16.15 1.11
N GLN A 5 -58.44 -15.44 1.15
CA GLN A 5 -58.57 -14.00 1.28
C GLN A 5 -59.06 -13.71 2.70
N THR A 6 -58.22 -13.11 3.55
CA THR A 6 -58.65 -12.60 4.87
C THR A 6 -58.56 -11.09 4.89
N ARG A 7 -59.74 -10.47 4.93
CA ARG A 7 -59.98 -9.05 5.19
C ARG A 7 -59.60 -8.71 6.63
N ASN A 8 -59.09 -7.51 6.86
CA ASN A 8 -59.11 -6.87 8.17
C ASN A 8 -59.37 -5.37 8.01
N PRO A 9 -60.53 -4.84 8.44
CA PRO A 9 -60.82 -3.41 8.45
C PRO A 9 -60.54 -2.81 9.83
N GLY A 10 -59.84 -1.68 9.87
CA GLY A 10 -59.49 -1.00 11.12
C GLY A 10 -59.31 0.50 10.92
N LEU A 11 -60.41 1.19 10.65
CA LEU A 11 -60.56 2.65 10.66
C LEU A 11 -60.60 3.17 12.11
N ARG A 12 -59.67 4.07 12.51
CA ARG A 12 -59.82 5.13 13.55
C ARG A 12 -58.74 6.19 13.23
N SER A 13 -59.06 7.36 12.66
CA SER A 13 -59.75 8.55 13.18
C SER A 13 -58.97 9.37 14.22
N ALA A 14 -59.10 10.70 14.09
CA ALA A 14 -58.59 11.83 14.88
C ALA A 14 -57.13 12.24 14.57
N ALA A 15 -56.84 13.34 13.86
CA ALA A 15 -57.22 14.74 14.07
C ALA A 15 -56.83 15.26 15.47
N GLY A 16 -55.76 16.03 15.53
CA GLY A 16 -55.22 16.62 16.77
C GLY A 16 -54.24 17.74 16.45
N VAL A 17 -54.80 18.89 16.10
CA VAL A 17 -54.18 20.22 16.05
C VAL A 17 -53.50 20.53 17.39
N ALA A 18 -52.23 20.96 17.36
CA ALA A 18 -51.68 21.82 18.41
C ALA A 18 -50.47 22.61 17.88
N LEU A 19 -50.79 23.83 17.46
CA LEU A 19 -49.90 24.94 17.19
C LEU A 19 -49.28 25.39 18.52
N PHE A 20 -47.98 25.18 18.74
CA PHE A 20 -47.26 25.77 19.88
C PHE A 20 -46.23 26.76 19.37
N LEU A 21 -46.71 27.99 19.14
CA LEU A 21 -45.91 29.20 19.05
C LEU A 21 -45.55 29.62 20.47
N CYS A 22 -44.37 29.22 20.95
CA CYS A 22 -43.74 29.88 22.09
C CYS A 22 -42.70 30.88 21.59
N LEU A 23 -43.13 32.15 21.64
CA LEU A 23 -42.26 33.29 21.91
C LEU A 23 -41.32 32.96 23.07
N PHE A 24 -40.02 33.03 22.84
CA PHE A 24 -39.06 33.33 23.91
C PHE A 24 -38.26 34.55 23.50
N SER A 25 -38.61 35.65 24.15
CA SER A 25 -37.94 36.93 24.11
C SER A 25 -36.53 36.84 24.72
N LEU A 26 -35.61 37.55 24.07
CA LEU A 26 -34.56 38.39 24.66
C LEU A 26 -33.96 37.95 26.00
N LEU A 27 -32.77 37.36 25.93
CA LEU A 27 -31.71 37.57 26.92
C LEU A 27 -30.39 37.77 26.18
N ASP A 28 -30.06 39.03 25.91
CA ASP A 28 -28.71 39.49 25.58
C ASP A 28 -27.85 39.32 26.83
N GLY A 29 -27.10 38.22 26.88
CA GLY A 29 -26.06 37.98 27.86
C GLY A 29 -24.75 37.72 27.13
N SER A 30 -24.01 38.79 26.82
CA SER A 30 -22.67 38.75 26.24
C SER A 30 -21.68 38.13 27.23
N PRO A 31 -21.11 36.94 26.98
CA PRO A 31 -20.00 36.44 27.76
C PRO A 31 -18.70 37.00 27.15
N ALA A 32 -18.05 37.87 27.90
CA ALA A 32 -16.71 38.36 27.61
C ALA A 32 -15.76 37.20 27.26
N ALA A 33 -15.19 37.30 26.06
CA ALA A 33 -14.31 36.32 25.46
C ALA A 33 -12.97 36.24 26.23
N ALA A 34 -12.87 35.30 27.17
CA ALA A 34 -11.57 34.81 27.63
C ALA A 34 -11.02 33.81 26.60
N ALA A 35 -10.38 34.33 25.56
CA ALA A 35 -9.64 33.55 24.58
C ALA A 35 -8.42 32.89 25.25
N LYS A 36 -8.63 31.72 25.86
CA LYS A 36 -7.55 30.80 26.23
C LYS A 36 -6.83 30.42 24.93
N ALA A 37 -5.62 30.92 24.76
CA ALA A 37 -4.69 30.49 23.72
C ALA A 37 -4.50 28.97 23.84
N ALA A 38 -5.27 28.22 23.05
CA ALA A 38 -5.10 26.79 22.91
C ALA A 38 -3.71 26.56 22.31
N SER A 39 -2.79 26.08 23.14
CA SER A 39 -1.48 25.63 22.70
C SER A 39 -1.71 24.58 21.60
N LYS A 40 -1.39 24.95 20.35
CA LYS A 40 -1.41 24.04 19.21
C LYS A 40 -0.46 22.91 19.55
N LYS A 41 -1.01 21.78 20.00
CA LYS A 41 -0.29 20.53 20.18
C LYS A 41 0.48 20.29 18.87
N PRO A 42 1.82 20.17 18.89
CA PRO A 42 2.57 19.97 17.66
C PRO A 42 2.01 18.75 16.96
N ALA A 43 1.60 18.92 15.70
CA ALA A 43 1.12 17.83 14.87
C ALA A 43 2.21 16.76 14.88
N ALA A 44 1.86 15.53 15.27
CA ALA A 44 2.80 14.44 15.33
C ALA A 44 3.38 14.23 13.93
N THR A 45 4.66 14.57 13.75
CA THR A 45 5.37 14.33 12.50
C THR A 45 5.54 12.83 12.32
N PHE A 46 4.74 12.24 11.44
CA PHE A 46 4.87 10.84 11.08
C PHE A 46 6.10 10.66 10.22
N GLN A 47 7.19 10.15 10.80
CA GLN A 47 8.37 9.77 10.03
C GLN A 47 8.06 8.44 9.32
N LEU A 48 8.08 8.46 7.99
CA LEU A 48 8.03 7.22 7.20
C LEU A 48 9.19 6.30 7.61
N PRO A 49 8.96 4.98 7.67
CA PRO A 49 10.02 4.04 8.00
C PRO A 49 11.14 4.16 6.97
N LYS A 50 12.38 4.31 7.44
CA LYS A 50 13.56 4.33 6.57
C LYS A 50 13.59 3.01 5.79
N VAL A 51 13.49 3.11 4.47
CA VAL A 51 13.64 1.94 3.60
C VAL A 51 15.10 1.85 3.21
N ARG A 52 15.72 0.69 3.41
CA ARG A 52 17.09 0.43 3.00
C ARG A 52 17.12 -0.75 2.05
N LEU A 53 17.63 -0.51 0.86
CA LEU A 53 17.89 -1.54 -0.14
C LEU A 53 19.36 -1.92 -0.08
N VAL A 54 19.67 -3.20 0.10
CA VAL A 54 21.03 -3.70 0.23
C VAL A 54 21.23 -4.85 -0.73
N ALA A 55 22.25 -4.78 -1.59
CA ALA A 55 22.75 -5.93 -2.33
C ALA A 55 24.10 -6.36 -1.78
N ILE A 56 24.24 -7.66 -1.54
CA ILE A 56 25.51 -8.30 -1.23
C ILE A 56 25.77 -9.27 -2.38
N SER A 57 26.83 -9.02 -3.14
CA SER A 57 27.17 -9.81 -4.31
C SER A 57 28.64 -10.17 -4.28
N THR A 58 28.94 -11.43 -4.57
CA THR A 58 30.31 -11.85 -4.86
C THR A 58 30.44 -11.85 -6.38
N PRO A 59 31.30 -11.00 -6.97
CA PRO A 59 31.47 -10.98 -8.41
C PRO A 59 31.84 -12.37 -8.94
N VAL A 60 31.09 -12.84 -9.93
CA VAL A 60 31.28 -14.18 -10.51
C VAL A 60 31.80 -14.05 -11.93
N ALA A 61 32.92 -14.71 -12.23
CA ALA A 61 33.46 -14.73 -13.58
C ALA A 61 32.44 -15.29 -14.58
N MET A 62 32.31 -14.62 -15.73
CA MET A 62 31.35 -15.02 -16.77
C MET A 62 31.65 -16.43 -17.31
N ALA A 63 32.93 -16.81 -17.37
CA ALA A 63 33.34 -18.17 -17.73
C ALA A 63 32.75 -19.24 -16.80
N THR A 64 32.76 -18.99 -15.48
CA THR A 64 32.15 -19.88 -14.47
C THR A 64 30.66 -20.02 -14.69
N VAL A 65 29.97 -18.92 -14.97
CA VAL A 65 28.52 -18.92 -15.25
C VAL A 65 28.21 -19.73 -16.50
N ARG A 66 28.98 -19.53 -17.59
CA ARG A 66 28.80 -20.22 -18.87
C ARG A 66 29.10 -21.72 -18.79
N ALA A 67 30.09 -22.12 -18.00
CA ALA A 67 30.44 -23.52 -17.81
C ALA A 67 29.47 -24.28 -16.89
N SER A 68 28.66 -23.57 -16.10
CA SER A 68 27.78 -24.20 -15.12
C SER A 68 26.54 -24.84 -15.76
N LYS A 69 26.27 -26.09 -15.38
CA LYS A 69 25.00 -26.78 -15.68
C LYS A 69 23.87 -26.44 -14.70
N LYS A 70 24.21 -25.83 -13.56
CA LYS A 70 23.27 -25.46 -12.48
C LYS A 70 23.15 -23.94 -12.36
N PRO A 71 22.04 -23.41 -11.83
CA PRO A 71 21.94 -21.99 -11.54
C PRO A 71 23.07 -21.55 -10.60
N VAL A 72 23.76 -20.47 -10.97
CA VAL A 72 24.87 -19.88 -10.20
C VAL A 72 24.34 -18.72 -9.39
N SER A 73 24.60 -18.71 -8.08
CA SER A 73 24.22 -17.60 -7.21
C SER A 73 25.18 -16.42 -7.40
N ILE A 74 24.62 -15.27 -7.76
CA ILE A 74 25.39 -14.02 -7.91
C ILE A 74 25.39 -13.21 -6.60
N GLY A 75 24.40 -13.44 -5.74
CA GLY A 75 24.29 -12.78 -4.44
C GLY A 75 22.85 -12.66 -3.95
N THR A 76 22.66 -11.80 -2.96
CA THR A 76 21.38 -11.57 -2.30
C THR A 76 21.03 -10.09 -2.32
N VAL A 77 19.78 -9.78 -2.64
CA VAL A 77 19.18 -8.45 -2.51
C VAL A 77 18.21 -8.48 -1.34
N SER A 78 18.43 -7.60 -0.35
CA SER A 78 17.58 -7.45 0.83
C SER A 78 16.90 -6.10 0.84
N TYR A 79 15.59 -6.11 1.12
CA TYR A 79 14.81 -4.93 1.46
C TYR A 79 14.64 -4.91 2.98
N LEU A 80 14.95 -3.76 3.58
CA LEU A 80 14.77 -3.49 5.00
C LEU A 80 13.79 -2.34 5.12
N ILE A 81 12.63 -2.56 5.73
CA ILE A 81 11.59 -1.55 5.96
C ILE A 81 11.30 -1.55 7.45
N GLY A 82 11.89 -0.59 8.18
CA GLY A 82 11.98 -0.70 9.64
C GLY A 82 12.70 -2.00 10.04
N ASP A 83 12.04 -2.83 10.85
CA ASP A 83 12.56 -4.14 11.29
C ASP A 83 12.23 -5.29 10.31
N TYR A 84 11.40 -5.04 9.31
CA TYR A 84 11.01 -6.06 8.35
C TYR A 84 12.09 -6.26 7.29
N ARG A 85 12.57 -7.50 7.15
CA ARG A 85 13.55 -7.89 6.13
C ARG A 85 12.96 -8.89 5.14
N THR A 86 13.03 -8.56 3.86
CA THR A 86 12.81 -9.54 2.78
C THR A 86 14.05 -9.68 1.93
N SER A 87 14.57 -10.90 1.83
CA SER A 87 15.77 -11.23 1.05
C SER A 87 15.43 -12.07 -0.18
N TYR A 88 16.12 -11.80 -1.29
CA TYR A 88 16.01 -12.53 -2.54
C TYR A 88 17.39 -13.01 -2.97
N ASP A 89 17.52 -14.30 -3.23
CA ASP A 89 18.70 -14.86 -3.90
C ASP A 89 18.56 -14.62 -5.40
N VAL A 90 19.59 -14.06 -6.02
CA VAL A 90 19.65 -13.83 -7.46
C VAL A 90 20.52 -14.90 -8.10
N LEU A 91 19.88 -15.72 -8.93
CA LEU A 91 20.48 -16.85 -9.61
C LEU A 91 20.57 -16.56 -11.10
N VAL A 92 21.61 -17.07 -11.75
CA VAL A 92 21.81 -16.95 -13.20
C VAL A 92 22.11 -18.32 -13.81
N THR A 93 21.47 -18.63 -14.94
CA THR A 93 21.67 -19.87 -15.69
C THR A 93 22.06 -19.52 -17.13
N PRO A 94 23.11 -20.15 -17.71
CA PRO A 94 23.48 -19.91 -19.09
C PRO A 94 22.46 -20.52 -20.06
N ARG A 95 22.30 -19.87 -21.22
CA ARG A 95 21.49 -20.36 -22.33
C ARG A 95 22.40 -20.90 -23.44
N ARG A 96 21.86 -21.79 -24.28
CA ARG A 96 22.57 -22.37 -25.42
C ARG A 96 23.02 -21.34 -26.46
N ASP A 97 22.29 -20.22 -26.57
CA ASP A 97 22.60 -19.11 -27.48
C ASP A 97 23.70 -18.18 -26.95
N GLY A 98 24.30 -18.47 -25.79
CA GLY A 98 25.27 -17.62 -25.12
C GLY A 98 24.65 -16.48 -24.28
N GLY A 99 23.32 -16.40 -24.24
CA GLY A 99 22.59 -15.53 -23.33
C GLY A 99 22.51 -16.07 -21.91
N LEU A 100 21.78 -15.36 -21.04
CA LEU A 100 21.54 -15.74 -19.65
C LEU A 100 20.04 -15.69 -19.32
N VAL A 101 19.60 -16.56 -18.43
CA VAL A 101 18.34 -16.41 -17.68
C VAL A 101 18.70 -16.01 -16.25
N TRP A 102 18.13 -14.94 -15.74
CA TRP A 102 18.25 -14.58 -14.33
C TRP A 102 16.93 -14.81 -13.60
N MET A 103 17.01 -15.14 -12.32
CA MET A 103 15.86 -15.44 -11.47
C MET A 103 16.10 -14.85 -10.08
N ALA A 104 15.07 -14.23 -9.50
CA ALA A 104 15.09 -13.79 -8.11
C ALA A 104 14.13 -14.67 -7.29
N ARG A 105 14.68 -15.36 -6.28
CA ARG A 105 13.93 -16.27 -5.40
C ARG A 105 13.94 -15.71 -3.99
N GLN A 106 12.75 -15.51 -3.39
CA GLN A 106 12.66 -15.07 -2.00
C GLN A 106 13.24 -16.17 -1.08
N GLN A 107 14.12 -15.80 -0.16
CA GLN A 107 14.72 -16.75 0.79
C GLN A 107 13.63 -17.44 1.63
N GLY A 108 13.81 -18.74 1.86
CA GLY A 108 12.81 -19.58 2.54
C GLY A 108 11.61 -19.98 1.67
N LYS A 109 11.52 -19.52 0.42
CA LYS A 109 10.47 -19.93 -0.53
C LYS A 109 11.06 -20.68 -1.72
N SER A 110 10.36 -21.71 -2.17
CA SER A 110 10.71 -22.47 -3.38
C SER A 110 10.35 -21.74 -4.68
N ARG A 111 9.31 -20.89 -4.63
CA ARG A 111 8.77 -20.19 -5.79
C ARG A 111 9.63 -19.01 -6.24
N VAL A 112 9.92 -18.97 -7.53
CA VAL A 112 10.55 -17.85 -8.24
C VAL A 112 9.61 -16.66 -8.22
N GLN A 113 10.09 -15.52 -7.76
CA GLN A 113 9.28 -14.31 -7.63
C GLN A 113 9.36 -13.45 -8.90
N GLU A 114 10.54 -13.36 -9.50
CA GLU A 114 10.82 -12.57 -10.69
C GLU A 114 11.84 -13.31 -11.56
N GLN A 115 11.78 -13.14 -12.87
CA GLN A 115 12.76 -13.71 -13.81
C GLN A 115 12.86 -12.88 -15.08
N GLY A 116 13.98 -13.02 -15.80
CA GLY A 116 14.16 -12.39 -17.09
C GLY A 116 15.31 -12.98 -17.88
N THR A 117 15.49 -12.51 -19.11
CA THR A 117 16.50 -13.01 -20.05
C THR A 117 17.42 -11.89 -20.52
N ILE A 118 18.69 -12.23 -20.73
CA ILE A 118 19.70 -11.34 -21.30
C ILE A 118 20.24 -11.99 -22.57
N GLY A 119 20.16 -11.29 -23.69
CA GLY A 119 20.62 -11.79 -24.99
C GLY A 119 22.15 -11.81 -25.09
N ALA A 120 22.70 -12.77 -25.86
CA ALA A 120 24.14 -12.93 -26.04
C ALA A 120 24.83 -11.66 -26.60
N ALA A 121 24.19 -10.98 -27.56
CA ALA A 121 24.68 -9.72 -28.12
C ALA A 121 24.85 -8.64 -27.03
N GLN A 122 24.02 -8.66 -25.99
CA GLN A 122 24.15 -7.71 -24.89
C GLN A 122 25.34 -8.03 -23.99
N LEU A 123 25.83 -9.26 -23.98
CA LEU A 123 26.94 -9.74 -23.14
C LEU A 123 28.29 -9.77 -23.86
N LYS A 124 28.33 -9.43 -25.16
CA LYS A 124 29.54 -9.53 -26.00
C LYS A 124 30.75 -8.88 -25.35
N ASN A 125 30.59 -7.67 -24.84
CA ASN A 125 31.69 -6.89 -24.24
C ASN A 125 32.11 -7.38 -22.85
N ALA A 126 31.34 -8.27 -22.23
CA ALA A 126 31.60 -8.80 -20.88
C ALA A 126 31.81 -10.31 -20.88
N ALA A 127 32.17 -10.90 -22.03
CA ALA A 127 32.35 -12.34 -22.18
C ALA A 127 33.44 -12.92 -21.25
N GLU A 128 34.50 -12.15 -21.01
CA GLU A 128 35.63 -12.50 -20.11
C GLU A 128 35.53 -11.79 -18.75
N GLY A 129 34.42 -11.09 -18.54
CA GLY A 129 34.17 -10.22 -17.42
C GLY A 129 33.61 -10.91 -16.20
N HIS A 130 32.97 -10.13 -15.33
CA HIS A 130 32.27 -10.61 -14.14
C HIS A 130 30.81 -10.16 -14.12
N LEU A 131 29.97 -10.95 -13.47
CA LEU A 131 28.62 -10.58 -13.08
C LEU A 131 28.61 -10.19 -11.60
N CYS A 132 27.94 -9.07 -11.28
CA CYS A 132 27.64 -8.70 -9.91
C CYS A 132 26.26 -8.04 -9.79
N ILE A 133 25.75 -7.93 -8.57
CA ILE A 133 24.51 -7.22 -8.28
C ILE A 133 24.85 -5.92 -7.58
N ILE A 134 24.25 -4.84 -8.04
CA ILE A 134 24.28 -3.55 -7.36
C ILE A 134 22.87 -3.03 -7.10
N VAL A 135 22.78 -2.06 -6.22
CA VAL A 135 21.58 -1.24 -6.04
C VAL A 135 21.95 0.20 -6.39
N GLU A 136 21.18 0.82 -7.28
CA GLU A 136 21.38 2.21 -7.75
C GLU A 136 20.03 2.96 -7.78
N LYS A 137 20.09 4.29 -7.64
CA LYS A 137 18.94 5.17 -7.92
C LYS A 137 18.88 5.39 -9.42
N GLU A 138 17.68 5.37 -10.00
CA GLU A 138 17.49 5.63 -11.42
C GLU A 138 17.95 7.05 -11.77
N GLY A 139 18.80 7.17 -12.79
CA GLY A 139 19.37 8.45 -13.22
C GLY A 139 20.72 8.80 -12.59
N ASP A 140 21.12 8.13 -11.50
CA ASP A 140 22.45 8.34 -10.93
C ASP A 140 23.52 7.87 -11.91
N ARG A 141 24.62 8.64 -11.99
CA ARG A 141 25.76 8.24 -12.80
C ARG A 141 26.39 6.97 -12.20
N PRO A 142 26.65 5.96 -13.03
CA PRO A 142 27.46 4.81 -12.65
C PRO A 142 28.74 5.22 -11.91
N SER A 143 28.97 4.67 -10.72
CA SER A 143 30.20 4.94 -9.96
C SER A 143 30.98 3.66 -9.68
N GLY A 144 32.30 3.81 -9.47
CA GLY A 144 33.21 2.74 -9.10
C GLY A 144 33.43 1.66 -10.16
N VAL A 145 33.63 0.43 -9.70
CA VAL A 145 34.06 -0.72 -10.54
C VAL A 145 33.02 -1.11 -11.60
N THR A 146 31.79 -0.63 -11.46
CA THR A 146 30.67 -0.92 -12.38
C THR A 146 30.43 0.16 -13.43
N ALA A 147 31.27 1.20 -13.50
CA ALA A 147 31.07 2.34 -14.40
C ALA A 147 30.98 1.95 -15.88
N SER A 148 31.81 1.00 -16.31
CA SER A 148 31.83 0.48 -17.70
C SER A 148 30.90 -0.72 -17.94
N GLY A 149 30.23 -1.21 -16.89
CA GLY A 149 29.42 -2.42 -16.96
C GLY A 149 28.07 -2.18 -17.64
N LYS A 150 27.61 -3.17 -18.41
CA LYS A 150 26.25 -3.15 -18.94
C LYS A 150 25.25 -3.56 -17.85
N ARG A 151 24.20 -2.77 -17.70
CA ARG A 151 23.20 -2.90 -16.64
C ARG A 151 21.94 -3.59 -17.15
N PHE A 152 21.45 -4.54 -16.37
CA PHE A 152 20.22 -5.27 -16.62
C PHE A 152 19.31 -5.13 -15.41
N ARG A 153 18.11 -4.61 -15.65
CA ARG A 153 17.11 -4.45 -14.60
C ARG A 153 16.69 -5.82 -14.10
N LEU A 154 16.84 -6.06 -12.80
CA LEU A 154 16.31 -7.26 -12.16
C LEU A 154 14.86 -7.00 -11.78
N PHE A 155 14.62 -6.38 -10.65
CA PHE A 155 13.26 -6.09 -10.18
C PHE A 155 13.20 -4.81 -9.34
N SER A 156 12.02 -4.21 -9.33
CA SER A 156 11.69 -2.95 -8.66
C SER A 156 10.30 -3.10 -8.06
N ARG A 157 10.22 -3.68 -6.85
CA ARG A 157 8.93 -3.88 -6.16
C ARG A 157 8.53 -2.72 -5.24
N PHE A 158 9.48 -1.90 -4.79
CA PHE A 158 9.25 -0.96 -3.69
C PHE A 158 9.38 0.50 -4.07
N SER A 159 10.12 0.83 -5.12
CA SER A 159 10.19 2.21 -5.62
C SER A 159 10.56 2.20 -7.10
N PRO A 160 9.87 3.01 -7.93
CA PRO A 160 10.27 3.17 -9.33
C PRO A 160 11.68 3.73 -9.45
N SER A 161 12.11 4.56 -8.48
CA SER A 161 13.37 5.29 -8.47
C SER A 161 14.57 4.50 -7.96
N TYR A 162 14.38 3.34 -7.32
CA TYR A 162 15.48 2.55 -6.76
C TYR A 162 15.40 1.10 -7.23
N ARG A 163 16.50 0.57 -7.74
CA ARG A 163 16.48 -0.73 -8.42
C ARG A 163 17.69 -1.59 -8.09
N ALA A 164 17.42 -2.89 -7.99
CA ALA A 164 18.47 -3.89 -8.05
C ALA A 164 18.81 -4.18 -9.51
N MET A 165 20.10 -4.14 -9.82
CA MET A 165 20.61 -4.29 -11.17
C MET A 165 21.64 -5.42 -11.19
N LEU A 166 21.54 -6.27 -12.22
CA LEU A 166 22.62 -7.18 -12.58
C LEU A 166 23.55 -6.45 -13.53
N VAL A 167 24.84 -6.43 -13.23
CA VAL A 167 25.84 -5.73 -14.01
C VAL A 167 26.81 -6.73 -14.60
N ALA A 168 26.98 -6.68 -15.92
CA ALA A 168 28.04 -7.39 -16.62
C ALA A 168 29.23 -6.44 -16.82
N CYS A 169 30.25 -6.61 -15.99
CA CYS A 169 31.47 -5.80 -16.00
C CYS A 169 32.48 -6.40 -16.99
N PRO A 170 32.99 -5.63 -17.97
CA PRO A 170 33.95 -6.14 -18.96
C PRO A 170 35.33 -6.44 -18.35
N LYS A 171 35.70 -5.70 -17.31
CA LYS A 171 36.98 -5.85 -16.61
C LYS A 171 36.85 -6.86 -15.48
N GLN A 172 37.97 -7.50 -15.12
CA GLN A 172 38.03 -8.31 -13.92
C GLN A 172 37.72 -7.44 -12.69
N VAL A 173 36.82 -7.94 -11.85
CA VAL A 173 36.40 -7.30 -10.61
C VAL A 173 36.99 -8.11 -9.47
N PRO A 174 37.47 -7.50 -8.37
CA PRO A 174 37.92 -8.27 -7.21
C PRO A 174 36.86 -9.27 -6.77
N THR A 175 37.25 -10.53 -6.56
CA THR A 175 36.36 -11.64 -6.15
C THR A 175 35.88 -11.53 -4.70
N LYS A 176 36.18 -10.41 -4.02
CA LYS A 176 35.70 -10.13 -2.67
C LYS A 176 34.22 -9.76 -2.71
N PRO A 177 33.41 -10.16 -1.71
CA PRO A 177 32.03 -9.73 -1.59
C PRO A 177 31.92 -8.20 -1.62
N VAL A 178 31.12 -7.69 -2.55
CA VAL A 178 30.80 -6.27 -2.68
C VAL A 178 29.42 -6.05 -2.06
N ARG A 179 29.36 -5.13 -1.09
CA ARG A 179 28.11 -4.66 -0.50
C ARG A 179 27.78 -3.30 -1.09
N THR A 180 26.66 -3.20 -1.79
CA THR A 180 26.06 -1.93 -2.18
C THR A 180 24.81 -1.72 -1.34
N ALA A 181 24.63 -0.51 -0.82
CA ALA A 181 23.48 -0.18 -0.01
C ALA A 181 22.99 1.20 -0.40
N LEU A 182 21.68 1.33 -0.53
CA LEU A 182 20.99 2.58 -0.71
C LEU A 182 20.02 2.78 0.43
N PHE A 183 20.16 3.92 1.09
CA PHE A 183 19.14 4.44 1.95
C PHE A 183 18.16 5.18 1.05
N ILE A 184 16.92 4.69 1.04
CA ILE A 184 15.81 5.41 0.46
C ILE A 184 15.32 6.31 1.59
N GLU A 185 15.96 7.46 1.69
CA GLU A 185 15.36 8.56 2.41
C GLU A 185 14.08 8.88 1.64
N SER A 186 12.93 8.82 2.33
CA SER A 186 11.72 9.41 1.76
C SER A 186 12.10 10.85 1.44
N ASP A 187 11.94 11.28 0.19
CA ASP A 187 12.16 12.65 -0.26
C ASP A 187 11.19 13.57 0.49
N ASN A 188 11.44 13.78 1.79
CA ASN A 188 10.83 14.83 2.59
C ASN A 188 11.57 16.10 2.22
N GLN A 189 11.37 16.59 0.98
CA GLN A 189 11.71 17.98 0.72
C GLN A 189 10.95 18.81 1.76
N PRO A 190 11.65 19.65 2.55
CA PRO A 190 10.96 20.65 3.34
C PRO A 190 10.14 21.51 2.36
N LEU A 191 8.83 21.57 2.55
CA LEU A 191 7.96 22.50 1.83
C LEU A 191 8.57 23.90 2.02
N GLY A 192 9.12 24.46 0.95
CA GLY A 192 9.67 25.81 0.94
C GLY A 192 8.64 26.79 1.49
N SER A 193 9.07 27.59 2.46
CA SER A 193 8.27 28.59 3.18
C SER A 193 8.14 29.91 2.41
N ASP A 194 8.03 29.87 1.08
CA ASP A 194 7.77 31.06 0.28
C ASP A 194 6.26 31.18 0.06
N GLU A 195 5.67 32.16 0.73
CA GLU A 195 4.25 32.46 0.79
C GLU A 195 3.86 33.41 -0.37
N PRO A 196 2.99 33.00 -1.32
CA PRO A 196 2.20 33.94 -2.10
C PRO A 196 0.76 33.94 -1.57
N LYS A 197 0.35 35.10 -1.08
CA LYS A 197 -0.97 35.39 -0.55
C LYS A 197 -1.98 35.49 -1.71
N GLY A 198 -2.65 34.39 -2.06
CA GLY A 198 -3.78 34.45 -3.02
C GLY A 198 -4.31 33.11 -3.55
N ALA A 199 -5.51 32.73 -3.07
CA ALA A 199 -6.54 31.88 -3.69
C ALA A 199 -6.25 30.43 -4.16
N THR A 200 -7.06 29.50 -3.62
CA THR A 200 -7.53 28.23 -4.22
C THR A 200 -6.60 26.99 -4.20
N GLY A 201 -6.52 26.36 -3.02
CA GLY A 201 -6.55 24.91 -2.75
C GLY A 201 -5.88 23.92 -3.71
N ALA A 202 -4.57 23.69 -3.54
CA ALA A 202 -3.83 22.54 -4.06
C ALA A 202 -3.23 21.72 -2.91
N GLY A 203 -3.35 20.39 -3.01
CA GLY A 203 -3.19 19.45 -1.89
C GLY A 203 -1.75 19.19 -1.42
N THR A 204 -1.58 19.17 -0.11
CA THR A 204 -0.37 18.70 0.60
C THR A 204 -0.23 17.19 0.46
N ALA A 205 0.86 16.72 -0.14
CA ALA A 205 1.23 15.31 -0.18
C ALA A 205 1.84 14.87 1.17
N GLY A 206 1.42 13.70 1.68
CA GLY A 206 2.30 12.84 2.48
C GLY A 206 1.91 12.54 3.94
N SER A 207 0.95 13.24 4.56
CA SER A 207 0.48 12.81 5.89
C SER A 207 -0.40 11.57 5.76
N PRO A 208 -0.21 10.51 6.57
CA PRO A 208 -1.09 9.34 6.54
C PRO A 208 -2.51 9.81 6.83
N VAL A 209 -3.36 9.76 5.81
CA VAL A 209 -4.75 10.21 5.93
C VAL A 209 -5.39 9.43 7.07
N ALA A 210 -5.87 10.12 8.10
CA ALA A 210 -6.40 9.48 9.29
C ALA A 210 -7.65 8.65 8.97
N TRP A 211 -7.76 7.47 9.59
CA TRP A 211 -9.00 6.69 9.56
C TRP A 211 -10.04 7.37 10.44
N GLN A 212 -11.21 7.65 9.87
CA GLN A 212 -12.35 8.12 10.66
C GLN A 212 -13.03 6.93 11.34
N LEU A 213 -13.63 7.12 12.51
CA LEU A 213 -14.14 6.01 13.34
C LEU A 213 -15.66 6.06 13.52
N GLY A 214 -16.31 4.90 13.41
CA GLY A 214 -17.69 4.66 13.85
C GLY A 214 -18.77 5.04 12.84
N ALA A 215 -20.03 4.84 13.25
CA ALA A 215 -21.19 5.01 12.39
C ALA A 215 -21.40 6.45 11.87
N LYS A 216 -21.02 7.46 12.67
CA LYS A 216 -21.07 8.88 12.26
C LYS A 216 -20.12 9.16 11.10
N ALA A 217 -18.88 8.66 11.18
CA ALA A 217 -17.88 8.79 10.12
C ALA A 217 -18.32 8.06 8.84
N TYR A 218 -18.93 6.89 8.97
CA TYR A 218 -19.51 6.15 7.85
C TYR A 218 -20.55 6.97 7.09
N ARG A 219 -21.50 7.60 7.80
CA ARG A 219 -22.51 8.47 7.18
C ARG A 219 -21.87 9.63 6.41
N ALA A 220 -20.92 10.33 7.04
CA ALA A 220 -20.20 11.44 6.40
C ALA A 220 -19.41 10.97 5.16
N ALA A 221 -18.79 9.78 5.22
CA ALA A 221 -18.09 9.20 4.09
C ALA A 221 -19.01 8.85 2.93
N LEU A 222 -20.21 8.31 3.19
CA LEU A 222 -21.22 8.07 2.16
C LEU A 222 -21.73 9.37 1.53
N ASP A 223 -21.88 10.44 2.32
CA ASP A 223 -22.29 11.72 1.76
C ASP A 223 -21.18 12.31 0.87
N ALA A 224 -19.92 12.18 1.27
CA ALA A 224 -18.78 12.58 0.45
C ALA A 224 -18.67 11.72 -0.82
N HIS A 225 -18.97 10.42 -0.72
CA HIS A 225 -19.03 9.51 -1.85
C HIS A 225 -20.06 9.96 -2.89
N LYS A 226 -21.28 10.28 -2.44
CA LYS A 226 -22.36 10.73 -3.32
C LYS A 226 -22.06 12.09 -3.96
N ARG A 227 -21.59 13.05 -3.16
CA ARG A 227 -21.36 14.44 -3.59
C ARG A 227 -20.11 14.62 -4.45
N HIS A 228 -19.02 13.97 -4.08
CA HIS A 228 -17.70 14.20 -4.69
C HIS A 228 -17.17 13.01 -5.49
N LYS A 229 -17.98 11.94 -5.62
CA LYS A 229 -17.59 10.70 -6.31
C LYS A 229 -16.25 10.14 -5.81
N LYS A 230 -15.92 10.36 -4.52
CA LYS A 230 -14.72 9.79 -3.91
C LYS A 230 -14.97 8.34 -3.51
N PRO A 231 -14.05 7.40 -3.76
CA PRO A 231 -14.21 6.04 -3.26
C PRO A 231 -14.21 6.02 -1.72
N VAL A 232 -14.83 5.01 -1.13
CA VAL A 232 -14.86 4.80 0.33
C VAL A 232 -14.20 3.48 0.67
N ALA A 233 -13.24 3.50 1.59
CA ALA A 233 -12.64 2.29 2.15
C ALA A 233 -13.21 2.03 3.54
N LEU A 234 -13.94 0.92 3.69
CA LEU A 234 -14.57 0.48 4.93
C LEU A 234 -13.78 -0.67 5.54
N TYR A 235 -13.14 -0.41 6.67
CA TYR A 235 -12.39 -1.41 7.42
C TYR A 235 -13.14 -1.79 8.70
N PHE A 236 -13.66 -3.02 8.73
CA PHE A 236 -14.28 -3.62 9.90
C PHE A 236 -13.21 -4.32 10.74
N PHE A 237 -13.09 -3.89 12.00
CA PHE A 237 -12.05 -4.36 12.90
C PHE A 237 -12.63 -4.52 14.32
N GLU A 238 -11.95 -5.29 15.17
CA GLU A 238 -12.25 -5.35 16.59
C GLU A 238 -10.98 -4.99 17.37
N LYS A 239 -11.11 -4.09 18.35
CA LYS A 239 -9.96 -3.56 19.11
C LYS A 239 -9.08 -4.65 19.74
N ASN A 240 -9.68 -5.75 20.18
CA ASN A 240 -8.98 -6.84 20.88
C ASN A 240 -8.69 -8.07 20.01
N SER A 241 -8.98 -8.03 18.71
CA SER A 241 -8.72 -9.15 17.80
C SER A 241 -7.24 -9.23 17.39
N LYS A 242 -6.60 -10.38 17.62
CA LYS A 242 -5.20 -10.64 17.22
C LYS A 242 -5.02 -10.51 15.69
N ALA A 243 -5.97 -11.04 14.92
CA ALA A 243 -5.94 -10.96 13.46
C ALA A 243 -6.06 -9.50 12.96
N CYS A 244 -6.92 -8.68 13.59
CA CYS A 244 -7.02 -7.25 13.26
C CYS A 244 -5.73 -6.49 13.57
N LYS A 245 -5.10 -6.77 14.71
CA LYS A 245 -3.80 -6.16 15.07
C LYS A 245 -2.72 -6.51 14.06
N GLN A 246 -2.69 -7.77 13.61
CA GLN A 246 -1.74 -8.23 12.59
C GLN A 246 -1.97 -7.53 11.24
N MET A 247 -3.23 -7.50 10.76
CA MET A 247 -3.58 -6.78 9.53
C MET A 247 -3.23 -5.28 9.62
N ASP A 248 -3.46 -4.67 10.79
CA ASP A 248 -3.08 -3.28 11.03
C ASP A 248 -1.58 -3.05 10.94
N SER A 249 -0.78 -3.87 11.64
CA SER A 249 0.67 -3.69 11.71
C SER A 249 1.42 -4.09 10.44
N GLU A 250 0.92 -5.08 9.71
CA GLU A 250 1.61 -5.64 8.53
C GLU A 250 1.10 -5.08 7.21
N LEU A 251 -0.22 -4.85 7.08
CA LEU A 251 -0.84 -4.45 5.82
C LEU A 251 -1.27 -2.98 5.82
N MET A 252 -1.98 -2.53 6.86
CA MET A 252 -2.54 -1.18 6.84
C MET A 252 -1.48 -0.09 6.99
N THR A 253 -0.34 -0.38 7.62
CA THR A 253 0.81 0.54 7.72
C THR A 253 1.74 0.50 6.50
N ALA A 254 1.57 -0.47 5.59
CA ALA A 254 2.45 -0.60 4.43
C ALA A 254 2.31 0.62 3.52
N CYS A 255 3.44 1.23 3.15
CA CYS A 255 3.47 2.44 2.32
C CYS A 255 2.61 2.30 1.05
N ARG A 256 2.75 1.17 0.35
CA ARG A 256 2.00 0.89 -0.87
C ARG A 256 0.49 0.84 -0.67
N VAL A 257 0.03 0.33 0.47
CA VAL A 257 -1.40 0.28 0.82
C VAL A 257 -1.91 1.69 1.12
N GLN A 258 -1.11 2.50 1.83
CA GLN A 258 -1.46 3.90 2.09
C GLN A 258 -1.52 4.74 0.81
N GLU A 259 -0.58 4.55 -0.12
CA GLU A 259 -0.60 5.17 -1.45
C GLU A 259 -1.88 4.81 -2.21
N VAL A 260 -2.19 3.50 -2.28
CA VAL A 260 -3.37 3.01 -3.00
C VAL A 260 -4.67 3.52 -2.36
N LEU A 261 -4.75 3.58 -1.02
CA LEU A 261 -5.93 4.08 -0.31
C LEU A 261 -6.00 5.62 -0.20
N SER A 262 -4.97 6.35 -0.64
CA SER A 262 -4.94 7.82 -0.55
C SER A 262 -6.12 8.56 -1.21
N PRO A 263 -6.71 8.13 -2.34
CA PRO A 263 -7.87 8.81 -2.92
C PRO A 263 -9.18 8.50 -2.21
N ALA A 264 -9.21 7.50 -1.30
CA ALA A 264 -10.43 7.04 -0.65
C ALA A 264 -10.71 7.77 0.67
N VAL A 265 -11.99 7.95 0.99
CA VAL A 265 -12.42 8.30 2.34
C VAL A 265 -12.33 7.03 3.20
N LYS A 266 -11.46 7.05 4.21
CA LYS A 266 -11.12 5.86 5.01
C LYS A 266 -11.92 5.85 6.31
N VAL A 267 -12.71 4.81 6.52
CA VAL A 267 -13.55 4.63 7.71
C VAL A 267 -13.29 3.28 8.38
N ARG A 268 -13.14 3.31 9.69
CA ARG A 268 -13.04 2.16 10.58
C ARG A 268 -14.35 1.95 11.31
N ILE A 269 -14.83 0.71 11.34
CA ILE A 269 -16.05 0.31 12.04
C ILE A 269 -15.71 -0.83 12.98
N ASP A 270 -16.05 -0.67 14.27
CA ASP A 270 -15.98 -1.74 15.26
C ASP A 270 -17.40 -2.27 15.51
N PRO A 271 -17.77 -3.45 14.97
CA PRO A 271 -19.12 -4.00 15.14
C PRO A 271 -19.50 -4.27 16.61
N SER A 272 -18.52 -4.33 17.52
CA SER A 272 -18.73 -4.54 18.95
C SER A 272 -18.92 -3.22 19.73
N ALA A 273 -18.73 -2.06 19.09
CA ALA A 273 -18.83 -0.76 19.76
C ALA A 273 -20.27 -0.30 20.01
N GLY A 274 -21.24 -0.75 19.21
CA GLY A 274 -22.62 -0.29 19.30
C GLY A 274 -23.58 -0.93 18.31
N ALA A 275 -24.88 -0.70 18.51
CA ALA A 275 -25.94 -1.21 17.64
C ALA A 275 -25.87 -0.64 16.22
N GLU A 276 -25.47 0.64 16.07
CA GLU A 276 -25.31 1.27 14.74
C GLU A 276 -24.17 0.61 13.95
N GLU A 277 -23.00 0.43 14.56
CA GLU A 277 -21.85 -0.24 13.93
C GLU A 277 -22.16 -1.68 13.56
N LYS A 278 -22.86 -2.41 14.44
CA LYS A 278 -23.32 -3.78 14.17
C LYS A 278 -24.29 -3.82 12.98
N ALA A 279 -25.22 -2.87 12.88
CA ALA A 279 -26.14 -2.77 11.76
C ALA A 279 -25.42 -2.46 10.43
N ILE A 280 -24.38 -1.62 10.47
CA ILE A 280 -23.53 -1.35 9.29
C ILE A 280 -22.81 -2.63 8.86
N ALA A 281 -22.21 -3.38 9.79
CA ALA A 281 -21.55 -4.66 9.49
C ALA A 281 -22.53 -5.68 8.87
N ALA A 282 -23.73 -5.81 9.44
CA ALA A 282 -24.78 -6.70 8.94
C ALA A 282 -25.23 -6.30 7.52
N ARG A 283 -25.37 -5.00 7.23
CA ARG A 283 -25.73 -4.50 5.89
C ARG A 283 -24.77 -4.98 4.80
N TYR A 284 -23.49 -5.11 5.11
CA TYR A 284 -22.48 -5.59 4.16
C TYR A 284 -22.25 -7.10 4.22
N GLY A 285 -22.93 -7.84 5.11
CA GLY A 285 -22.71 -9.27 5.29
C GLY A 285 -21.38 -9.60 5.98
N VAL A 286 -20.87 -8.71 6.83
CA VAL A 286 -19.63 -8.93 7.58
C VAL A 286 -19.90 -9.85 8.77
N THR A 287 -19.40 -11.08 8.68
CA THR A 287 -19.55 -12.12 9.72
C THR A 287 -18.31 -12.31 10.58
N SER A 288 -17.16 -11.76 10.18
CA SER A 288 -15.88 -11.89 10.87
C SER A 288 -14.98 -10.70 10.60
N THR A 289 -14.10 -10.39 11.56
CA THR A 289 -13.05 -9.37 11.43
C THR A 289 -11.65 -10.02 11.39
N PRO A 290 -10.66 -9.41 10.71
CA PRO A 290 -10.76 -8.17 9.95
C PRO A 290 -11.48 -8.33 8.61
N ALA A 291 -12.18 -7.29 8.16
CA ALA A 291 -12.74 -7.22 6.81
C ALA A 291 -12.53 -5.83 6.19
N LEU A 292 -12.14 -5.78 4.91
CA LEU A 292 -11.92 -4.54 4.16
C LEU A 292 -12.74 -4.56 2.87
N LEU A 293 -13.57 -3.54 2.69
CA LEU A 293 -14.40 -3.35 1.52
C LEU A 293 -14.13 -1.98 0.89
N ILE A 294 -14.26 -1.89 -0.42
CA ILE A 294 -14.16 -0.65 -1.19
C ILE A 294 -15.49 -0.37 -1.87
N ILE A 295 -16.02 0.84 -1.70
CA ILE A 295 -17.11 1.37 -2.51
C ILE A 295 -16.45 2.22 -3.60
N PRO A 296 -16.36 1.75 -4.86
CA PRO A 296 -15.67 2.47 -5.92
C PRO A 296 -16.41 3.76 -6.26
N ALA A 297 -15.68 4.78 -6.74
CA ALA A 297 -16.28 6.04 -7.20
C ALA A 297 -17.46 5.82 -8.16
N GLY A 298 -18.60 6.46 -7.88
CA GLY A 298 -19.78 6.45 -8.76
C GLY A 298 -20.68 5.22 -8.64
N THR A 299 -20.41 4.29 -7.71
CA THR A 299 -21.23 3.09 -7.51
C THR A 299 -21.60 2.92 -6.03
N ASP A 300 -22.85 2.50 -5.75
CA ASP A 300 -23.27 2.14 -4.39
C ASP A 300 -22.91 0.68 -4.01
N LYS A 301 -22.31 -0.09 -4.93
CA LYS A 301 -21.94 -1.49 -4.72
C LYS A 301 -20.53 -1.59 -4.12
N ALA A 302 -20.44 -2.16 -2.92
CA ALA A 302 -19.17 -2.50 -2.29
C ALA A 302 -18.51 -3.72 -2.96
N THR A 303 -17.18 -3.69 -3.02
CA THR A 303 -16.31 -4.78 -3.47
C THR A 303 -15.48 -5.26 -2.29
N TRP A 304 -15.48 -6.57 -2.05
CA TRP A 304 -14.68 -7.20 -1.00
C TRP A 304 -13.21 -7.27 -1.41
N VAL A 305 -12.33 -6.91 -0.49
CA VAL A 305 -10.88 -7.01 -0.66
C VAL A 305 -10.31 -8.03 0.32
N VAL A 306 -10.74 -7.97 1.59
CA VAL A 306 -10.35 -8.93 2.63
C VAL A 306 -11.57 -9.31 3.46
N PRO A 307 -11.81 -10.61 3.70
CA PRO A 307 -11.44 -11.68 2.77
C PRO A 307 -12.00 -11.41 1.34
N GLU A 308 -11.51 -12.11 0.32
CA GLU A 308 -12.02 -11.94 -1.05
C GLU A 308 -13.50 -12.32 -1.17
N LYS A 309 -13.99 -13.20 -0.28
CA LYS A 309 -15.38 -13.66 -0.20
C LYS A 309 -15.91 -13.57 1.22
N PRO A 310 -17.20 -13.19 1.41
CA PRO A 310 -17.85 -13.28 2.72
C PRO A 310 -17.66 -14.65 3.35
N GLY A 311 -17.28 -14.70 4.63
CA GLY A 311 -17.09 -15.93 5.41
C GLY A 311 -15.74 -16.64 5.23
N GLN A 312 -14.87 -16.20 4.32
CA GLN A 312 -13.51 -16.73 4.21
C GLN A 312 -12.62 -16.20 5.36
N LYS A 313 -11.77 -17.06 5.92
CA LYS A 313 -10.82 -16.65 6.96
C LYS A 313 -9.70 -15.78 6.38
N PHE A 314 -9.28 -14.78 7.15
CA PHE A 314 -8.10 -13.98 6.83
C PHE A 314 -6.84 -14.85 6.79
N ASP A 315 -6.10 -14.81 5.67
CA ASP A 315 -4.82 -15.47 5.51
C ASP A 315 -3.69 -14.41 5.58
N PRO A 316 -2.85 -14.41 6.63
CA PRO A 316 -1.76 -13.45 6.78
C PRO A 316 -0.64 -13.63 5.73
N SER A 317 -0.65 -14.70 4.93
CA SER A 317 0.28 -14.91 3.81
C SER A 317 -0.13 -14.23 2.50
N MET A 318 -1.26 -13.51 2.50
CA MET A 318 -1.80 -12.71 1.39
C MET A 318 -1.11 -11.36 1.01
N PRO A 319 0.01 -10.88 1.60
CA PRO A 319 0.55 -9.53 1.28
C PRO A 319 0.91 -9.30 -0.19
N CYS A 320 1.29 -10.35 -0.94
CA CYS A 320 1.88 -10.16 -2.27
C CYS A 320 0.89 -9.70 -3.35
N HIS A 321 -0.41 -9.87 -3.17
CA HIS A 321 -1.45 -9.42 -4.12
C HIS A 321 -2.47 -8.45 -3.50
N PHE A 322 -2.39 -8.20 -2.20
CA PHE A 322 -3.34 -7.33 -1.50
C PHE A 322 -3.43 -5.92 -2.11
N HIS A 323 -2.29 -5.35 -2.51
CA HIS A 323 -2.24 -4.05 -3.17
C HIS A 323 -2.87 -4.05 -4.57
N ASP A 324 -2.74 -5.14 -5.33
CA ASP A 324 -3.35 -5.30 -6.65
C ASP A 324 -4.88 -5.40 -6.53
N LEU A 325 -5.37 -6.15 -5.54
CA LEU A 325 -6.80 -6.26 -5.24
C LEU A 325 -7.38 -4.90 -4.82
N LEU A 326 -6.67 -4.16 -3.96
CA LEU A 326 -7.06 -2.80 -3.58
C LEU A 326 -7.11 -1.86 -4.78
N ALA A 327 -6.06 -1.87 -5.60
CA ALA A 327 -5.97 -1.01 -6.78
C ALA A 327 -7.08 -1.36 -7.78
N ALA A 328 -7.37 -2.65 -7.99
CA ALA A 328 -8.47 -3.10 -8.83
C ALA A 328 -9.84 -2.66 -8.29
N ALA A 329 -10.06 -2.77 -6.98
CA ALA A 329 -11.31 -2.40 -6.33
C ALA A 329 -11.58 -0.88 -6.33
N LEU A 330 -10.53 -0.05 -6.41
CA LEU A 330 -10.66 1.41 -6.45
C LEU A 330 -10.90 1.97 -7.86
N LYS A 331 -10.67 1.18 -8.92
CA LYS A 331 -10.91 1.65 -10.30
C LYS A 331 -12.40 1.99 -10.48
N PRO A 332 -12.72 3.16 -11.05
CA PRO A 332 -14.10 3.49 -11.40
C PRO A 332 -14.60 2.46 -12.42
N LYS A 333 -15.84 2.00 -12.22
CA LYS A 333 -16.54 1.18 -13.22
C LYS A 333 -17.16 2.14 -14.22
N THR A 334 -16.58 2.19 -15.42
CA THR A 334 -17.14 2.87 -16.59
C THR A 334 -18.36 2.14 -17.10
#